data_AF-A0A348TXY8-F1
#
_entry.id   AF-A0A348TXY8-F1
#
_cell.length_a   1.000
_cell.length_b   1.000
_cell.length_c   1.000
_cell.angle_alpha   90.00
_cell.angle_beta   90.00
_cell.angle_gamma   90.00
#
_symmetry.space_group_name_H-M   'P 1'
#
loop_
_entity.id
_entity.type
_entity.pdbx_description
1 polymer ?
#
loop_
_entity_poly.entity_id
_entity_poly.type
_entity_poly.pdbx_seq_one_letter_code
_entity_poly.pdbx_strand_id
1 'polypeptide(L)'
;LLPDAPWVHSLEIQEAKVELALARLLSNMTLQTLLLNAIVMVAAPAFGEEFFFRGVLQRLFTEKWSHHGAILLTALCFGLIHMQPLSLLPILFMGVIFGYVKHWTGTLWAPIALHFINNGFALGTAYLNNGQLLTERSLIGDVWPVIGLLPLALGLWMLSRPNQA
;
A
#
# COMPACT_ATOMS: atom_id res chain seq x y z
N LEU A 1 -15.39 -18.87 3.81
CA LEU A 1 -16.22 -19.84 3.07
C LEU A 1 -16.28 -19.37 1.62
N LEU A 2 -15.22 -19.63 0.86
CA LEU A 2 -15.21 -19.40 -0.58
C LEU A 2 -15.74 -20.67 -1.28
N PRO A 3 -16.42 -20.55 -2.42
CA PRO A 3 -16.89 -21.71 -3.18
C PRO A 3 -15.72 -22.52 -3.72
N ASP A 4 -15.89 -23.85 -3.82
CA ASP A 4 -14.92 -24.73 -4.48
C ASP A 4 -15.00 -24.51 -6.00
N ALA A 5 -14.22 -23.56 -6.52
CA ALA A 5 -14.26 -23.13 -7.91
C ALA A 5 -12.85 -22.87 -8.47
N PRO A 6 -12.59 -23.11 -9.77
CA PRO A 6 -11.25 -22.99 -10.36
C PRO A 6 -10.59 -21.61 -10.16
N TRP A 7 -11.39 -20.54 -10.21
CA TRP A 7 -10.89 -19.18 -9.99
C TRP A 7 -10.49 -18.96 -8.52
N VAL A 8 -11.17 -19.59 -7.54
CA VAL A 8 -10.80 -19.51 -6.12
C VAL A 8 -9.43 -20.14 -5.90
N HIS A 9 -9.21 -21.34 -6.41
CA HIS A 9 -7.89 -21.99 -6.33
C HIS A 9 -6.79 -21.18 -7.00
N SER A 10 -7.09 -20.49 -8.10
CA SER A 10 -6.09 -19.62 -8.75
C SER A 10 -5.65 -18.47 -7.85
N LEU A 11 -6.58 -17.90 -7.05
CA LEU A 11 -6.27 -16.85 -6.07
C LEU A 11 -5.49 -17.43 -4.89
N GLU A 12 -5.90 -18.58 -4.36
CA GLU A 12 -5.17 -19.26 -3.27
C GLU A 12 -3.72 -19.59 -3.67
N ILE A 13 -3.50 -20.06 -4.90
CA ILE A 13 -2.15 -20.31 -5.43
C ILE A 13 -1.34 -19.01 -5.54
N GLN A 14 -1.99 -17.91 -5.93
CA GLN A 14 -1.35 -16.60 -6.04
C GLN A 14 -0.92 -16.08 -4.65
N GLU A 15 -1.79 -16.21 -3.65
CA GLU A 15 -1.49 -15.82 -2.26
C GLU A 15 -0.37 -16.66 -1.67
N ALA A 16 -0.41 -17.99 -1.86
CA ALA A 16 0.64 -18.89 -1.41
C ALA A 16 2.03 -18.54 -2.01
N LYS A 17 2.09 -18.04 -3.25
CA LYS A 17 3.36 -17.56 -3.85
C LYS A 17 3.89 -16.32 -3.14
N VAL A 18 3.02 -15.38 -2.82
CA VAL A 18 3.42 -14.15 -2.10
C VAL A 18 3.87 -14.49 -0.69
N GLU A 19 3.12 -15.33 0.03
CA GLU A 19 3.51 -15.82 1.36
C GLU A 19 4.85 -16.54 1.34
N LEU A 20 5.08 -17.41 0.34
CA LEU A 20 6.37 -18.09 0.18
C LEU A 20 7.52 -17.10 -0.11
N ALA A 21 7.29 -16.10 -0.95
CA ALA A 21 8.29 -15.08 -1.24
C ALA A 21 8.63 -14.25 0.01
N LEU A 22 7.61 -13.82 0.76
CA LEU A 22 7.77 -13.12 2.02
C LEU A 22 8.48 -13.98 3.07
N ALA A 23 8.10 -15.25 3.22
CA ALA A 23 8.73 -16.18 4.15
C ALA A 23 10.23 -16.40 3.83
N ARG A 24 10.60 -16.40 2.55
CA ARG A 24 12.01 -16.49 2.13
C ARG A 24 12.77 -15.20 2.45
N LEU A 25 12.21 -14.05 2.08
CA LEU A 25 12.83 -12.74 2.35
C LEU A 25 13.00 -12.50 3.85
N LEU A 26 12.00 -12.87 4.64
CA LEU A 26 11.97 -12.68 6.08
C LEU A 26 12.58 -13.84 6.87
N SER A 27 13.14 -14.85 6.21
CA SER A 27 13.86 -15.93 6.88
C SER A 27 15.16 -15.42 7.49
N ASN A 28 15.53 -15.93 8.67
CA ASN A 28 16.80 -15.64 9.35
C ASN A 28 17.09 -14.12 9.42
N MET A 29 16.27 -13.40 10.19
CA MET A 29 16.35 -11.95 10.40
C MET A 29 17.60 -11.50 11.16
N THR A 30 18.76 -11.60 10.53
CA THR A 30 19.99 -10.97 10.98
C THR A 30 19.99 -9.48 10.63
N LEU A 31 20.87 -8.68 11.23
CA LEU A 31 21.05 -7.28 10.86
C LEU A 31 21.39 -7.11 9.38
N GLN A 32 22.19 -8.02 8.81
CA GLN A 32 22.51 -8.01 7.38
C GLN A 32 21.26 -8.24 6.53
N THR A 33 20.44 -9.24 6.88
CA THR A 33 19.18 -9.53 6.18
C THR A 33 18.22 -8.36 6.26
N LEU A 34 18.12 -7.70 7.42
CA LEU A 34 17.32 -6.49 7.62
C LEU A 34 17.74 -5.36 6.67
N LEU A 35 19.05 -5.06 6.59
CA LEU A 35 19.56 -3.98 5.74
C LEU A 35 19.35 -4.26 4.25
N LEU A 36 19.55 -5.50 3.80
CA LEU A 36 19.29 -5.88 2.41
C LEU A 36 17.79 -5.79 2.08
N ASN A 37 16.93 -6.27 2.98
CA ASN A 37 15.48 -6.18 2.81
C ASN A 37 14.97 -4.75 2.88
N ALA A 38 15.62 -3.86 3.65
CA ALA A 38 15.27 -2.44 3.65
C ALA A 38 15.48 -1.82 2.26
N ILE A 39 16.46 -2.28 1.47
CA ILE A 39 16.63 -1.81 0.10
C ILE A 39 15.51 -2.35 -0.80
N VAL A 40 15.27 -3.66 -0.76
CA VAL A 40 14.39 -4.34 -1.74
C VAL A 40 12.90 -4.19 -1.42
N MET A 41 12.52 -4.19 -0.14
CA MET A 41 11.13 -4.16 0.31
C MET A 41 10.65 -2.77 0.75
N VAL A 42 11.57 -1.85 1.05
CA VAL A 42 11.23 -0.51 1.57
C VAL A 42 11.65 0.57 0.58
N ALA A 43 12.94 0.71 0.32
CA ALA A 43 13.44 1.80 -0.52
C ALA A 43 13.01 1.65 -1.99
N ALA A 44 13.33 0.52 -2.63
CA ALA A 44 13.04 0.34 -4.05
C ALA A 44 11.55 0.50 -4.39
N PRO A 45 10.59 -0.06 -3.62
CA PRO A 45 9.16 0.18 -3.84
C PRO A 45 8.78 1.63 -3.57
N ALA A 46 9.19 2.22 -2.43
CA ALA A 46 8.82 3.59 -2.09
C ALA A 46 9.28 4.60 -3.15
N PHE A 47 10.44 4.40 -3.75
CA PHE A 47 10.91 5.27 -4.85
C PHE A 47 10.27 4.89 -6.19
N GLY A 48 10.39 3.63 -6.60
CA GLY A 48 10.00 3.18 -7.94
C GLY A 48 8.49 3.28 -8.17
N GLU A 49 7.71 2.82 -7.19
CA GLU A 49 6.25 2.82 -7.30
C GLU A 49 5.69 4.24 -7.22
N GLU A 50 6.14 5.07 -6.28
CA GLU A 50 5.64 6.46 -6.22
C GLU A 50 6.05 7.27 -7.45
N PHE A 51 7.26 7.07 -7.96
CA PHE A 51 7.68 7.72 -9.20
C PHE A 51 6.78 7.32 -10.38
N PHE A 52 6.52 6.02 -10.55
CA PHE A 52 5.66 5.54 -11.63
C PHE A 52 4.19 5.94 -11.44
N PHE A 53 3.59 5.57 -10.30
CA PHE A 53 2.16 5.77 -10.08
C PHE A 53 1.81 7.24 -9.88
N ARG A 54 2.58 8.02 -9.11
CA ARG A 54 2.20 9.41 -8.77
C ARG A 54 2.88 10.41 -9.69
N GLY A 55 4.12 10.12 -10.11
CA GLY A 55 4.88 10.96 -11.03
C GLY A 55 4.40 10.85 -12.49
N VAL A 56 4.07 9.64 -12.93
CA VAL A 56 3.67 9.38 -14.33
C VAL A 56 2.16 9.13 -14.42
N LEU A 57 1.65 8.03 -13.85
CA LEU A 57 0.30 7.55 -14.13
C LEU A 57 -0.80 8.52 -13.66
N GLN A 58 -0.73 8.98 -12.40
CA GLN A 58 -1.69 9.94 -11.85
C GLN A 58 -1.64 11.27 -12.60
N ARG A 59 -0.46 11.70 -13.05
CA ARG A 59 -0.30 12.91 -13.86
C ARG A 59 -1.01 12.76 -15.20
N LEU A 60 -0.78 11.66 -15.92
CA LEU A 60 -1.45 11.36 -17.18
C LEU A 60 -2.98 11.31 -17.04
N PHE A 61 -3.48 10.73 -15.96
CA PHE A 61 -4.91 10.67 -15.69
C PHE A 61 -5.51 12.04 -15.33
N THR A 62 -4.73 12.92 -14.70
CA THR A 62 -5.15 14.30 -14.39
C THR A 62 -5.32 15.14 -15.67
N GLU A 63 -4.69 14.78 -16.79
CA GLU A 63 -4.88 15.48 -18.07
C GLU A 63 -6.28 15.25 -18.68
N LYS A 64 -6.95 14.16 -18.30
CA LYS A 64 -8.26 13.76 -18.88
C LYS A 64 -9.41 13.72 -17.88
N TRP A 65 -9.11 13.57 -16.59
CA TRP A 65 -10.11 13.45 -15.54
C TRP A 65 -9.84 14.43 -14.40
N SER A 66 -10.84 14.63 -13.53
CA SER A 66 -10.65 15.39 -12.30
C SER A 66 -9.56 14.75 -11.42
N HIS A 67 -8.94 15.56 -10.57
CA HIS A 67 -7.91 15.07 -9.63
C HIS A 67 -8.39 13.88 -8.81
N HIS A 68 -9.67 13.86 -8.41
CA HIS A 68 -10.29 12.74 -7.69
C HIS A 68 -10.37 11.48 -8.54
N GLY A 69 -10.83 11.60 -9.80
CA GLY A 69 -10.88 10.48 -10.73
C GLY A 69 -9.49 9.92 -11.03
N ALA A 70 -8.50 10.80 -11.22
CA ALA A 70 -7.12 10.42 -11.46
C ALA A 70 -6.50 9.67 -10.25
N ILE A 71 -6.75 10.15 -9.03
CA ILE A 71 -6.28 9.50 -7.81
C ILE A 71 -6.92 8.13 -7.63
N LEU A 72 -8.25 8.03 -7.76
CA LEU A 72 -8.97 6.78 -7.57
C LEU A 72 -8.55 5.73 -8.60
N LEU A 73 -8.42 6.12 -9.87
CA LEU A 73 -7.98 5.20 -10.92
C LEU A 73 -6.53 4.76 -10.74
N THR A 74 -5.64 5.68 -10.36
CA THR A 74 -4.24 5.33 -10.06
C THR A 74 -4.16 4.38 -8.86
N ALA A 75 -4.93 4.63 -7.80
CA ALA A 75 -4.98 3.78 -6.61
C ALA A 75 -5.54 2.39 -6.94
N LEU A 76 -6.52 2.30 -7.84
CA LEU A 76 -7.02 1.03 -8.34
C LEU A 76 -5.93 0.28 -9.12
N CYS A 77 -5.25 0.93 -10.07
CA CYS A 77 -4.14 0.31 -10.81
C CYS A 77 -3.01 -0.15 -9.88
N PHE A 78 -2.69 0.65 -8.86
CA PHE A 78 -1.73 0.33 -7.81
C PHE A 78 -2.16 -0.92 -7.03
N GLY A 79 -3.41 -0.99 -6.58
CA GLY A 79 -3.95 -2.16 -5.89
C GLY A 79 -3.94 -3.44 -6.75
N LEU A 80 -4.31 -3.33 -8.02
CA LEU A 80 -4.38 -4.50 -8.91
C LEU A 80 -3.00 -5.08 -9.23
N ILE A 81 -1.95 -4.26 -9.38
CA ILE A 81 -0.61 -4.77 -9.70
C ILE A 81 0.02 -5.56 -8.54
N HIS A 82 -0.44 -5.34 -7.31
CA HIS A 82 0.05 -6.07 -6.14
C HIS A 82 -0.38 -7.54 -6.12
N MET A 83 -1.38 -7.92 -6.91
CA MET A 83 -1.80 -9.32 -7.06
C MET A 83 -2.09 -9.99 -5.69
N GLN A 84 -2.71 -9.24 -4.77
CA GLN A 84 -3.11 -9.73 -3.44
C GLN A 84 -4.59 -9.39 -3.19
N PRO A 85 -5.52 -10.28 -3.57
CA PRO A 85 -6.96 -10.04 -3.45
C PRO A 85 -7.40 -9.77 -2.01
N LEU A 86 -6.91 -10.55 -1.04
CA LEU A 86 -7.25 -10.34 0.38
C LEU A 86 -6.78 -8.99 0.93
N SER A 87 -5.63 -8.50 0.46
CA SER A 87 -5.09 -7.19 0.86
C SER A 87 -5.44 -6.06 -0.11
N LEU A 88 -6.33 -6.28 -1.07
CA LEU A 88 -6.65 -5.27 -2.09
C LEU A 88 -7.22 -4.00 -1.47
N LEU A 89 -8.10 -4.12 -0.49
CA LEU A 89 -8.75 -2.98 0.16
C LEU A 89 -7.75 -2.09 0.92
N PRO A 90 -6.89 -2.62 1.82
CA PRO A 90 -5.88 -1.79 2.49
C PRO A 90 -4.87 -1.20 1.50
N ILE A 91 -4.46 -1.93 0.45
CA ILE A 91 -3.54 -1.42 -0.57
C ILE A 91 -4.19 -0.27 -1.36
N LEU A 92 -5.46 -0.44 -1.77
CA LEU A 92 -6.21 0.61 -2.47
C LEU A 92 -6.36 1.85 -1.59
N PHE A 93 -6.66 1.67 -0.30
CA PHE A 93 -6.79 2.76 0.65
C PHE A 93 -5.49 3.56 0.80
N MET A 94 -4.35 2.89 1.01
CA MET A 94 -3.03 3.53 1.01
C MET A 94 -2.74 4.21 -0.33
N GLY A 95 -3.15 3.57 -1.42
CA GLY A 95 -3.07 4.09 -2.78
C GLY A 95 -3.69 5.47 -2.92
N VAL A 96 -4.91 5.63 -2.39
CA VAL A 96 -5.67 6.88 -2.35
C VAL A 96 -5.00 7.92 -1.45
N ILE A 97 -4.54 7.54 -0.25
CA ILE A 97 -3.84 8.44 0.67
C ILE A 97 -2.62 9.05 -0.03
N PHE A 98 -1.76 8.23 -0.61
CA PHE A 98 -0.54 8.71 -1.28
C PHE A 98 -0.88 9.62 -2.47
N GLY A 99 -1.94 9.30 -3.22
CA GLY A 99 -2.41 10.14 -4.31
C GLY A 99 -2.86 11.54 -3.86
N TYR A 100 -3.56 11.64 -2.74
CA TYR A 100 -3.95 12.92 -2.14
C TYR A 100 -2.77 13.67 -1.52
N VAL A 101 -1.87 12.98 -0.83
CA VAL A 101 -0.64 13.57 -0.29
C VAL A 101 0.17 14.20 -1.43
N LYS A 102 0.33 13.51 -2.56
CA LYS A 102 0.99 14.09 -3.74
C LYS A 102 0.23 15.31 -4.28
N HIS A 103 -1.10 15.24 -4.34
CA HIS A 103 -1.92 16.33 -4.88
C HIS A 103 -1.82 17.60 -4.01
N TRP A 104 -1.92 17.48 -2.68
CA TRP A 104 -1.89 18.62 -1.77
C TRP A 104 -0.49 19.19 -1.56
N THR A 105 0.53 18.33 -1.47
CA THR A 105 1.90 18.80 -1.24
C THR A 105 2.58 19.28 -2.51
N GLY A 106 2.11 18.82 -3.68
CA GLY A 106 2.74 19.13 -4.97
C GLY A 106 4.11 18.45 -5.19
N THR A 107 4.57 17.61 -4.26
CA THR A 107 5.89 16.96 -4.30
C THR A 107 5.77 15.44 -4.27
N LEU A 108 6.72 14.74 -4.90
CA LEU A 108 6.84 13.29 -4.81
C LEU A 108 7.55 12.84 -3.52
N TRP A 109 8.31 13.70 -2.86
CA TRP A 109 9.04 13.35 -1.65
C TRP A 109 8.11 13.03 -0.48
N ALA A 110 6.96 13.70 -0.40
CA ALA A 110 5.98 13.44 0.65
C ALA A 110 5.37 12.02 0.58
N PRO A 111 4.79 11.57 -0.56
CA PRO A 111 4.31 10.18 -0.65
C PRO A 111 5.46 9.16 -0.60
N ILE A 112 6.65 9.44 -1.15
CA ILE A 112 7.82 8.56 -1.03
C ILE A 112 8.19 8.34 0.45
N ALA A 113 8.28 9.41 1.24
CA ALA A 113 8.59 9.30 2.66
C ALA A 113 7.52 8.52 3.43
N LEU A 114 6.23 8.76 3.14
CA LEU A 114 5.14 8.07 3.80
C LEU A 114 5.12 6.57 3.43
N HIS A 115 5.35 6.23 2.17
CA HIS A 115 5.48 4.84 1.71
C HIS A 115 6.69 4.15 2.35
N PHE A 116 7.85 4.83 2.38
CA PHE A 116 9.05 4.33 3.05
C PHE A 116 8.80 4.04 4.53
N ILE A 117 8.13 4.94 5.25
CA ILE A 117 7.77 4.75 6.66
C ILE A 117 6.82 3.56 6.82
N ASN A 118 5.80 3.45 5.98
CA ASN A 118 4.85 2.34 6.02
C ASN A 118 5.53 0.98 5.86
N ASN A 119 6.35 0.82 4.82
CA ASN A 119 7.03 -0.45 4.56
C ASN A 119 8.15 -0.70 5.57
N GLY A 120 8.84 0.35 6.02
CA GLY A 120 9.85 0.28 7.07
C GLY A 120 9.27 -0.17 8.40
N PHE A 121 8.07 0.28 8.75
CA PHE A 121 7.35 -0.18 9.93
C PHE A 121 6.98 -1.66 9.83
N ALA A 122 6.47 -2.11 8.68
CA ALA A 122 6.16 -3.52 8.44
C ALA A 122 7.43 -4.41 8.54
N LEU A 123 8.55 -3.99 7.94
CA LEU A 123 9.81 -4.73 8.02
C LEU A 123 10.40 -4.72 9.44
N GLY A 124 10.34 -3.57 10.13
CA GLY A 124 10.85 -3.44 11.50
C GLY A 124 10.09 -4.30 12.50
N THR A 125 8.75 -4.34 12.39
CA THR A 125 7.92 -5.22 13.23
C THR A 125 8.17 -6.69 12.91
N ALA A 126 8.32 -7.06 11.63
CA ALA A 126 8.70 -8.42 11.25
C ALA A 126 10.06 -8.83 11.84
N TYR A 127 11.06 -7.94 11.80
CA TYR A 127 12.38 -8.18 12.40
C TYR A 127 12.29 -8.45 13.91
N LEU A 128 11.53 -7.63 14.64
CA LEU A 128 11.30 -7.81 16.08
C LEU A 128 10.53 -9.10 16.40
N ASN A 129 9.72 -9.58 15.46
CA ASN A 129 8.91 -10.79 15.58
C ASN A 129 9.54 -12.00 14.87
N ASN A 130 10.87 -12.07 14.83
CA ASN A 130 11.62 -13.20 14.25
C ASN A 130 11.21 -13.57 12.80
N GLY A 131 10.92 -12.56 11.97
CA GLY A 131 10.54 -12.73 10.57
C GLY A 131 9.06 -12.95 10.33
N GLN A 132 8.22 -12.95 11.38
CA GLN A 132 6.77 -13.09 11.23
C GLN A 132 6.10 -11.72 11.07
N LEU A 133 5.40 -11.53 9.96
CA LEU A 133 4.57 -10.35 9.74
C LEU A 133 3.39 -10.34 10.71
N LEU A 134 3.07 -9.16 11.23
CA LEU A 134 1.82 -8.94 11.94
C LEU A 134 0.67 -9.11 10.95
N THR A 135 -0.17 -10.11 11.16
CA THR A 135 -1.35 -10.33 10.32
C THR A 135 -2.46 -9.37 10.70
N GLU A 136 -3.33 -9.03 9.74
CA GLU A 136 -4.49 -8.16 9.96
C GLU A 136 -5.35 -8.64 11.13
N ARG A 137 -5.47 -9.95 11.35
CA ARG A 137 -6.19 -10.53 12.51
C ARG A 137 -5.62 -10.08 13.87
N SER A 138 -4.32 -9.82 13.92
CA SER A 138 -3.60 -9.31 15.10
C SER A 138 -3.88 -7.81 15.29
N LEU A 139 -4.00 -7.05 14.19
CA LEU A 139 -4.17 -5.60 14.18
C LEU A 139 -5.64 -5.16 14.31
N ILE A 140 -6.58 -5.96 13.82
CA ILE A 140 -8.04 -5.75 13.89
C ILE A 140 -8.55 -5.97 15.33
N GLY A 141 -7.80 -6.69 16.17
CA GLY A 141 -8.06 -6.79 17.61
C GLY A 141 -7.75 -5.51 18.39
N ASP A 142 -6.92 -4.62 17.84
CA ASP A 142 -6.51 -3.34 18.45
C ASP A 142 -7.18 -2.14 17.76
N VAL A 143 -7.14 -0.97 18.40
CA VAL A 143 -7.77 0.32 17.99
C VAL A 143 -7.38 0.88 16.60
N TRP A 144 -6.49 0.20 15.88
CA TRP A 144 -5.88 0.66 14.63
C TRP A 144 -6.86 0.84 13.44
N PRO A 145 -7.90 0.01 13.25
CA PRO A 145 -8.89 0.21 12.18
C PRO A 145 -9.67 1.52 12.34
N VAL A 146 -9.95 1.95 13.58
CA VAL A 146 -10.64 3.22 13.87
C VAL A 146 -9.74 4.41 13.52
N ILE A 147 -8.44 4.28 13.77
CA ILE A 147 -7.43 5.26 13.39
C ILE A 147 -7.33 5.38 11.86
N GLY A 148 -7.52 4.30 11.10
CA GLY A 148 -7.55 4.33 9.62
C GLY A 148 -8.82 4.96 9.02
N LEU A 149 -9.96 4.82 9.70
CA LEU A 149 -11.23 5.42 9.27
C LEU A 149 -11.26 6.95 9.44
N LEU A 150 -10.50 7.50 10.38
CA LEU A 150 -10.44 8.95 10.62
C LEU A 150 -9.80 9.73 9.45
N PRO A 151 -8.63 9.35 8.90
CA PRO A 151 -8.09 9.91 7.66
C PRO A 151 -8.99 9.68 6.45
N LEU A 152 -9.67 8.53 6.35
CA LEU A 152 -10.62 8.27 5.27
C LEU A 152 -11.81 9.24 5.33
N ALA A 153 -12.42 9.38 6.51
CA ALA A 153 -13.54 10.29 6.73
C ALA A 153 -13.12 11.75 6.57
N LEU A 154 -11.93 12.12 7.05
CA LEU A 154 -11.35 13.44 6.85
C LEU A 154 -11.07 13.69 5.37
N GLY A 155 -10.53 12.70 4.65
CA GLY A 155 -10.34 12.74 3.21
C GLY A 155 -11.66 12.99 2.49
N LEU A 156 -12.67 12.13 2.70
CA LEU A 156 -14.02 12.29 2.13
C LEU A 156 -14.65 13.65 2.46
N TRP A 157 -14.44 14.16 3.67
CA TRP A 157 -14.91 15.49 4.07
C TRP A 157 -14.16 16.61 3.35
N MET A 158 -12.83 16.53 3.20
CA MET A 158 -12.06 17.50 2.41
C MET A 158 -12.50 17.49 0.94
N LEU A 159 -12.86 16.32 0.41
CA LEU A 159 -13.41 16.15 -0.95
C LEU A 159 -14.83 16.69 -1.12
N SER A 160 -15.59 16.77 -0.04
CA SER A 160 -16.94 17.35 -0.05
C SER A 160 -16.95 18.88 -0.06
N ARG A 161 -15.79 19.54 0.15
CA ARG A 161 -15.71 21.00 0.09
C ARG A 161 -15.64 21.47 -1.36
N PRO A 162 -16.56 22.32 -1.83
CA PRO A 162 -16.49 22.89 -3.17
C PRO A 162 -15.20 23.70 -3.31
N ASN A 163 -14.45 23.47 -4.40
CA ASN A 163 -13.27 24.24 -4.78
C ASN A 163 -13.61 25.73 -4.70
N GLN A 164 -13.00 26.44 -3.76
CA GLN A 164 -12.88 27.88 -3.89
C GLN A 164 -11.72 28.12 -4.86
N ALA A 165 -12.10 28.60 -6.05
CA ALA A 165 -11.22 28.94 -7.15
C ALA A 165 -10.19 30.00 -6.76
#